data_AF-A0A7K1YDE9-F1
#
_entry.id   AF-A0A7K1YDE9-F1
#
_cell.length_a   1.000
_cell.length_b   1.000
_cell.length_c   1.000
_cell.angle_alpha   90.00
_cell.angle_beta   90.00
_cell.angle_gamma   90.00
#
_symmetry.space_group_name_H-M   'P 1'
#
loop_
_entity.id
_entity.type
_entity.pdbx_description
1 polymer ?
#
loop_
_entity_poly.entity_id
_entity_poly.type
_entity_poly.pdbx_seq_one_letter_code
_entity_poly.pdbx_strand_id
1 'polypeptide(L)'
;MRFTCKIDRLYQARSKGRFFVTIISILILYSFNACSAPVAKNDSLHVELSGVTPTWLLNSWIDIDRKDNDVHIVYYFFSKEQYKKMWADSSYQKFSRAFKEVHKADNYNKQIGAETMRRLELIKKSYADKDSVQIDLDKYPDYKLLLQQLSTATREDLEQTNRNKNSSVLDGTHIKAVISRNDEIVIANADSPTPNTHPLFYQLLRQTYDVYRGLKHGDFLSRNHVGY
;
A
#
# COMPACT_ATOMS: atom_id res chain seq x y z
N MET A 1 47.09 -15.12 -8.51
CA MET A 1 46.17 -14.93 -9.66
C MET A 1 45.80 -13.46 -9.74
N ARG A 2 46.25 -12.75 -10.78
CA ARG A 2 45.96 -11.33 -11.03
C ARG A 2 45.36 -11.24 -12.44
N PHE A 3 44.14 -10.72 -12.55
CA PHE A 3 43.54 -10.41 -13.84
C PHE A 3 44.02 -9.02 -14.28
N THR A 4 44.80 -9.00 -15.36
CA THR A 4 45.14 -7.80 -16.12
C THR A 4 44.11 -7.64 -17.23
N CYS A 5 43.32 -6.56 -17.21
CA CYS A 5 42.53 -6.14 -18.37
C CYS A 5 43.36 -5.14 -19.17
N LYS A 6 43.79 -5.54 -20.38
CA LYS A 6 44.39 -4.67 -21.39
C LYS A 6 43.27 -3.86 -22.05
N ILE A 7 43.38 -2.53 -22.02
CA ILE A 7 42.65 -1.66 -22.93
C ILE A 7 43.69 -1.09 -23.89
N ASP A 8 43.69 -1.63 -25.10
CA ASP A 8 44.52 -1.14 -26.19
C ASP A 8 43.92 0.12 -26.83
N ARG A 9 44.84 1.06 -27.00
CA ARG A 9 44.86 2.28 -27.82
C ARG A 9 43.80 2.39 -28.92
N LEU A 10 43.07 3.51 -28.88
CA LEU A 10 42.80 4.33 -30.07
C LEU A 10 43.11 5.80 -29.74
N TYR A 11 44.23 6.27 -30.28
CA TYR A 11 44.61 7.68 -30.35
C TYR A 11 44.83 7.99 -31.83
N GLN A 12 44.09 8.96 -32.37
CA GLN A 12 44.62 10.16 -33.03
C GLN A 12 43.58 10.80 -33.96
N ALA A 13 43.04 11.93 -33.53
CA ALA A 13 42.77 13.04 -34.42
C ALA A 13 43.16 14.33 -33.68
N ARG A 14 44.15 15.03 -34.25
CA ARG A 14 44.70 16.30 -33.76
C ARG A 14 43.84 17.47 -34.23
N SER A 15 43.82 18.48 -33.37
CA SER A 15 43.71 19.92 -33.66
C SER A 15 42.32 20.57 -33.60
N LYS A 16 42.31 21.73 -32.92
CA LYS A 16 41.21 22.63 -32.52
C LYS A 16 40.49 22.18 -31.24
N GLY A 17 40.99 22.45 -30.03
CA GLY A 17 41.59 23.71 -29.58
C GLY A 17 40.63 24.41 -28.62
N ARG A 18 40.70 24.03 -27.34
CA ARG A 18 40.20 24.74 -26.14
C ARG A 18 38.68 24.91 -25.89
N PHE A 19 37.78 24.73 -26.86
CA PHE A 19 36.34 24.88 -26.57
C PHE A 19 35.65 23.62 -26.00
N PHE A 20 36.18 22.43 -26.25
CA PHE A 20 35.50 21.18 -25.91
C PHE A 20 35.71 20.71 -24.45
N VAL A 21 36.81 21.10 -23.81
CA VAL A 21 37.12 20.64 -22.45
C VAL A 21 36.28 21.36 -21.40
N THR A 22 35.87 22.60 -21.67
CA THR A 22 35.00 23.38 -20.78
C THR A 22 33.55 22.86 -20.81
N ILE A 23 33.04 22.43 -21.97
CA ILE A 23 31.66 21.93 -22.11
C ILE A 23 31.47 20.60 -21.37
N ILE A 24 32.45 19.69 -21.42
CA ILE A 24 32.38 18.41 -20.70
C ILE A 24 32.44 18.62 -19.18
N SER A 25 33.22 19.61 -18.71
CA SER A 25 33.31 19.94 -17.28
C SER A 25 31.99 20.55 -16.75
N ILE A 26 31.27 21.34 -17.56
CA ILE A 26 29.95 21.88 -17.21
C ILE A 26 28.89 20.77 -17.18
N LEU A 27 28.92 19.80 -18.10
CA LEU A 27 27.99 18.67 -18.10
C LEU A 27 28.18 17.71 -16.92
N ILE A 28 29.40 17.56 -16.41
CA ILE A 28 29.67 16.75 -15.20
C ILE A 28 29.25 17.51 -13.93
N LEU A 29 29.32 18.84 -13.90
CA LEU A 29 28.80 19.64 -12.78
C LEU A 29 27.27 19.75 -12.76
N TYR A 30 26.60 19.64 -13.91
CA TYR A 30 25.13 19.61 -13.98
C TYR A 30 24.51 18.24 -13.64
N SER A 31 25.29 17.16 -13.67
CA SER A 31 24.79 15.80 -13.33
C SER A 31 24.85 15.48 -11.83
N PHE A 32 25.51 16.30 -11.02
CA PHE A 32 25.50 16.18 -9.54
C PHE A 32 24.51 17.12 -8.84
N ASN A 33 23.84 18.02 -9.57
CA ASN A 33 22.69 18.77 -9.09
C ASN A 33 21.37 18.13 -9.56
N ALA A 34 21.32 16.79 -9.58
CA ALA A 34 20.04 16.12 -9.40
C ALA A 34 19.53 16.53 -8.02
N CYS A 35 18.74 17.61 -8.04
CA CYS A 35 18.03 18.21 -6.94
C CYS A 35 17.49 17.08 -6.06
N SER A 36 18.20 16.79 -4.98
CA SER A 36 17.65 16.01 -3.89
C SER A 36 16.61 16.93 -3.28
N ALA A 37 15.39 16.85 -3.83
CA ALA A 37 14.25 17.51 -3.23
C ALA A 37 14.29 17.16 -1.74
N PRO A 38 14.18 18.15 -0.84
CA PRO A 38 14.22 17.88 0.58
C PRO A 38 13.16 16.82 0.86
N VAL A 39 13.61 15.64 1.29
CA VAL A 39 12.74 14.55 1.73
C VAL A 39 11.82 15.18 2.76
N ALA A 40 10.53 15.26 2.42
CA ALA A 40 9.55 15.93 3.25
C ALA A 40 9.65 15.34 4.66
N LYS A 41 9.84 16.22 5.65
CA LYS A 41 10.34 15.88 7.00
C LYS A 41 9.31 15.14 7.88
N ASN A 42 8.34 14.45 7.29
CA ASN A 42 7.34 13.59 7.91
C ASN A 42 6.68 12.74 6.82
N ASP A 43 7.43 11.87 6.14
CA ASP A 43 6.86 11.00 5.10
C ASP A 43 6.11 9.80 5.71
N SER A 44 5.04 10.09 6.44
CA SER A 44 4.15 9.08 7.00
C SER A 44 3.16 8.61 5.94
N LEU A 45 3.05 7.28 5.79
CA LEU A 45 2.11 6.64 4.89
C LEU A 45 1.29 5.64 5.70
N HIS A 46 -0.02 5.76 5.64
CA HIS A 46 -0.94 4.75 6.17
C HIS A 46 -1.73 4.16 5.02
N VAL A 47 -1.73 2.83 4.90
CA VAL A 47 -2.53 2.10 3.91
C VAL A 47 -3.42 1.11 4.62
N GLU A 48 -4.73 1.28 4.51
CA GLU A 48 -5.72 0.28 4.91
C GLU A 48 -6.22 -0.45 3.67
N LEU A 49 -6.05 -1.76 3.63
CA LEU A 49 -6.60 -2.65 2.61
C LEU A 49 -7.73 -3.46 3.22
N SER A 50 -8.89 -3.47 2.58
CA SER A 50 -10.05 -4.26 3.02
C SER A 50 -10.61 -5.08 1.87
N GLY A 51 -10.82 -6.37 2.12
CA GLY A 51 -11.54 -7.26 1.20
C GLY A 51 -13.05 -7.01 1.30
N VAL A 52 -13.72 -6.83 0.16
CA VAL A 52 -15.17 -6.65 0.08
C VAL A 52 -15.74 -7.76 -0.80
N THR A 53 -15.82 -8.97 -0.29
CA THR A 53 -16.42 -10.07 -1.06
C THR A 53 -17.95 -10.04 -0.94
N PRO A 54 -18.71 -10.35 -2.01
CA PRO A 54 -20.17 -10.56 -1.91
C PRO A 54 -20.53 -11.78 -1.05
N THR A 55 -19.56 -12.69 -0.83
CA THR A 55 -19.66 -13.78 0.13
C THR A 55 -19.05 -13.37 1.47
N TRP A 56 -19.63 -13.86 2.55
CA TRP A 56 -19.32 -13.67 3.96
C TRP A 56 -17.93 -14.20 4.39
N LEU A 57 -17.04 -14.49 3.44
CA LEU A 57 -15.86 -15.34 3.62
C LEU A 57 -14.52 -14.59 3.74
N LEU A 58 -14.41 -13.31 3.39
CA LEU A 58 -13.15 -12.58 3.56
C LEU A 58 -13.36 -11.16 4.11
N ASN A 59 -13.79 -11.10 5.38
CA ASN A 59 -13.65 -9.90 6.21
C ASN A 59 -12.21 -9.85 6.73
N SER A 60 -11.26 -9.53 5.87
CA SER A 60 -9.84 -9.36 6.23
C SER A 60 -9.41 -7.92 6.00
N TRP A 61 -8.61 -7.39 6.92
CA TRP A 61 -7.98 -6.08 6.80
C TRP A 61 -6.47 -6.21 6.92
N ILE A 62 -5.76 -5.33 6.22
CA ILE A 62 -4.33 -5.12 6.42
C ILE A 62 -4.15 -3.63 6.64
N ASP A 63 -3.65 -3.26 7.82
CA ASP A 63 -3.21 -1.90 8.11
C ASP A 63 -1.69 -1.87 7.96
N ILE A 64 -1.17 -0.97 7.12
CA ILE A 64 0.26 -0.75 6.90
C ILE A 64 0.58 0.68 7.31
N ASP A 65 1.32 0.84 8.40
CA ASP A 65 1.77 2.12 8.92
C ASP A 65 3.27 2.28 8.69
N ARG A 66 3.67 3.19 7.80
CA ARG A 66 5.06 3.59 7.61
C ARG A 66 5.31 4.91 8.31
N LYS A 67 6.38 4.96 9.11
CA LYS A 67 6.99 6.18 9.61
C LYS A 67 8.49 6.11 9.40
N ASP A 68 8.99 6.99 8.53
CA ASP A 68 10.39 6.98 8.10
C ASP A 68 10.78 5.60 7.51
N ASN A 69 11.73 4.90 8.14
CA ASN A 69 12.20 3.58 7.71
C ASN A 69 11.48 2.42 8.39
N ASP A 70 10.67 2.70 9.42
CA ASP A 70 9.94 1.69 10.17
C ASP A 70 8.56 1.48 9.56
N VAL A 71 8.21 0.21 9.35
CA VAL A 71 6.87 -0.18 8.90
C VAL A 71 6.26 -1.16 9.88
N HIS A 72 5.05 -0.86 10.33
CA HIS A 72 4.21 -1.73 11.13
C HIS A 72 3.05 -2.24 10.29
N ILE A 73 2.92 -3.57 10.22
CA ILE A 73 1.89 -4.24 9.43
C ILE A 73 1.00 -5.01 10.40
N VAL A 74 -0.30 -4.73 10.39
CA VAL A 74 -1.28 -5.44 11.21
C VAL A 74 -2.27 -6.14 10.30
N TYR A 75 -2.42 -7.44 10.49
CA TYR A 75 -3.42 -8.25 9.82
C TYR A 75 -4.60 -8.44 10.74
N TYR A 76 -5.80 -8.30 10.21
CA TYR A 76 -7.04 -8.58 10.91
C TYR A 76 -7.81 -9.64 10.15
N PHE A 77 -8.29 -10.64 10.87
CA PHE A 77 -9.14 -11.68 10.33
C PHE A 77 -10.43 -11.77 11.15
N PHE A 78 -11.56 -11.84 10.45
CA PHE A 78 -12.87 -12.03 11.04
C PHE A 78 -13.45 -13.40 10.69
N SER A 79 -13.47 -14.27 11.69
CA SER A 79 -14.19 -15.54 11.65
C SER A 79 -15.71 -15.34 11.76
N LYS A 80 -16.46 -16.38 11.38
CA LYS A 80 -17.92 -16.43 11.53
C LYS A 80 -18.34 -16.34 12.99
N GLU A 81 -17.57 -16.90 13.91
CA GLU A 81 -17.81 -16.89 15.34
C GLU A 81 -17.66 -15.48 15.92
N GLN A 82 -16.62 -14.74 15.50
CA GLN A 82 -16.45 -13.33 15.88
C GLN A 82 -17.57 -12.46 15.33
N TYR A 83 -17.99 -12.72 14.09
CA TYR A 83 -19.14 -12.04 13.51
C TYR A 83 -20.40 -12.25 14.36
N LYS A 84 -20.70 -13.50 14.77
CA LYS A 84 -21.84 -13.80 15.66
C LYS A 84 -21.73 -13.04 16.99
N LYS A 85 -20.54 -13.01 17.61
CA LYS A 85 -20.29 -12.28 18.86
C LYS A 85 -20.52 -10.77 18.69
N MET A 86 -19.95 -10.18 17.65
CA MET A 86 -20.10 -8.75 17.33
C MET A 86 -21.57 -8.38 17.09
N TRP A 87 -22.33 -9.19 16.34
CA TRP A 87 -23.75 -8.91 16.09
C TRP A 87 -24.65 -9.07 17.33
N ALA A 88 -24.25 -9.91 18.28
CA ALA A 88 -24.93 -10.03 19.56
C ALA A 88 -24.57 -8.90 20.55
N ASP A 89 -23.51 -8.14 20.30
CA ASP A 89 -23.05 -7.07 21.19
C ASP A 89 -23.97 -5.84 21.13
N SER A 90 -24.43 -5.40 22.31
CA SER A 90 -25.37 -4.29 22.44
C SER A 90 -24.76 -2.93 22.05
N SER A 91 -23.46 -2.74 22.27
CA SER A 91 -22.75 -1.52 21.86
C SER A 91 -22.63 -1.45 20.35
N TYR A 92 -22.22 -2.54 19.70
CA TYR A 92 -22.16 -2.64 18.24
C TYR A 92 -23.53 -2.38 17.62
N GLN A 93 -24.59 -3.00 18.14
CA GLN A 93 -25.95 -2.74 17.66
C GLN A 93 -26.36 -1.27 17.82
N LYS A 94 -26.01 -0.63 18.93
CA LYS A 94 -26.29 0.80 19.18
C LYS A 94 -25.61 1.69 18.13
N PHE A 95 -24.32 1.50 17.89
CA PHE A 95 -23.57 2.29 16.90
C PHE A 95 -24.01 1.99 15.46
N SER A 96 -24.28 0.73 15.13
CA SER A 96 -24.78 0.34 13.81
C SER A 96 -26.15 0.98 13.51
N ARG A 97 -27.07 1.02 14.49
CA ARG A 97 -28.35 1.72 14.35
C ARG A 97 -28.15 3.23 14.19
N ALA A 98 -27.33 3.84 15.05
CA ALA A 98 -27.04 5.28 14.96
C ALA A 98 -26.47 5.65 13.58
N PHE A 99 -25.55 4.85 13.04
CA PHE A 99 -25.00 5.04 11.71
C PHE A 99 -26.06 4.96 10.60
N LYS A 100 -26.95 3.96 10.66
CA LYS A 100 -28.06 3.82 9.70
C LYS A 100 -29.00 5.02 9.72
N GLU A 101 -29.32 5.53 10.91
CA GLU A 101 -30.21 6.69 11.04
C GLU A 101 -29.56 7.98 10.53
N VAL A 102 -28.26 8.19 10.77
CA VAL A 102 -27.51 9.33 10.19
C VAL A 102 -27.48 9.26 8.66
N HIS A 103 -27.41 8.08 8.07
CA HIS A 103 -27.43 7.91 6.61
C HIS A 103 -28.81 8.04 5.95
N LYS A 104 -29.90 7.83 6.70
CA LYS A 104 -31.26 8.01 6.19
C LYS A 104 -31.73 9.47 6.24
N ALA A 105 -31.14 10.29 7.10
CA ALA A 105 -31.52 11.69 7.21
C ALA A 105 -30.99 12.49 6.01
N ASP A 106 -31.89 13.14 5.27
CA ASP A 106 -31.56 14.00 4.11
C ASP A 106 -30.57 15.15 4.44
N ASN A 107 -30.36 15.44 5.73
CA ASN A 107 -29.32 16.32 6.24
C ASN A 107 -28.15 15.53 6.82
N TYR A 108 -27.43 14.79 5.97
CA TYR A 108 -26.20 14.10 6.35
C TYR A 108 -25.16 15.10 6.88
N ASN A 109 -25.08 15.22 8.21
CA ASN A 109 -24.00 15.95 8.84
C ASN A 109 -22.72 15.12 8.67
N LYS A 110 -21.93 15.47 7.65
CA LYS A 110 -20.72 14.75 7.22
C LYS A 110 -19.75 14.46 8.38
N GLN A 111 -19.66 15.35 9.36
CA GLN A 111 -18.75 15.17 10.51
C GLN A 111 -19.29 14.14 11.51
N ILE A 112 -20.59 14.21 11.86
CA ILE A 112 -21.21 13.25 12.78
C ILE A 112 -21.24 11.85 12.16
N GLY A 113 -21.52 11.76 10.86
CA GLY A 113 -21.45 10.51 10.10
C GLY A 113 -20.05 9.91 10.08
N ALA A 114 -19.03 10.74 9.82
CA ALA A 114 -17.63 10.28 9.80
C ALA A 114 -17.15 9.76 11.17
N GLU A 115 -17.42 10.49 12.26
CA GLU A 115 -17.04 10.03 13.61
C GLU A 115 -17.79 8.76 14.03
N THR A 116 -19.08 8.66 13.69
CA THR A 116 -19.87 7.45 13.97
C THR A 116 -19.34 6.25 13.18
N MET A 117 -18.99 6.45 11.90
CA MET A 117 -18.36 5.41 11.07
C MET A 117 -17.02 4.97 11.63
N ARG A 118 -16.17 5.92 12.03
CA ARG A 118 -14.87 5.64 12.64
C ARG A 118 -15.00 4.79 13.90
N ARG A 119 -15.95 5.12 14.78
CA ARG A 119 -16.24 4.32 15.98
C ARG A 119 -16.74 2.93 15.63
N LEU A 120 -17.60 2.81 14.62
CA LEU A 120 -18.12 1.52 14.18
C LEU A 120 -17.00 0.61 13.66
N GLU A 121 -16.08 1.14 12.84
CA GLU A 121 -14.93 0.38 12.35
C GLU A 121 -13.94 0.02 13.47
N LEU A 122 -13.72 0.90 14.45
CA LEU A 122 -12.89 0.59 15.62
C LEU A 122 -13.50 -0.55 16.46
N ILE A 123 -14.81 -0.51 16.70
CA ILE A 123 -15.53 -1.59 17.40
C ILE A 123 -15.44 -2.87 16.59
N LYS A 124 -15.63 -2.81 15.27
CA LYS A 124 -15.48 -3.97 14.41
C LYS A 124 -14.08 -4.57 14.53
N LYS A 125 -13.01 -3.79 14.30
CA LYS A 125 -11.62 -4.25 14.43
C LYS A 125 -11.29 -4.86 15.81
N SER A 126 -12.01 -4.52 16.88
CA SER A 126 -11.78 -5.11 18.21
C SER A 126 -12.23 -6.57 18.37
N TYR A 127 -13.11 -7.05 17.50
CA TYR A 127 -13.53 -8.47 17.48
C TYR A 127 -12.67 -9.33 16.55
N ALA A 128 -11.85 -8.74 15.69
CA ALA A 128 -10.99 -9.47 14.78
C ALA A 128 -9.88 -10.19 15.56
N ASP A 129 -9.52 -11.38 15.12
CA ASP A 129 -8.19 -11.88 15.45
C ASP A 129 -7.17 -11.02 14.70
N LYS A 130 -6.04 -10.75 15.34
CA LYS A 130 -4.99 -9.95 14.74
C LYS A 130 -3.61 -10.46 15.09
N ASP A 131 -2.69 -10.27 14.17
CA ASP A 131 -1.26 -10.40 14.41
C ASP A 131 -0.53 -9.27 13.67
N SER A 132 0.67 -8.96 14.12
CA SER A 132 1.46 -7.90 13.52
C SER A 132 2.94 -8.25 13.41
N VAL A 133 3.58 -7.55 12.48
CA VAL A 133 5.02 -7.54 12.29
C VAL A 133 5.49 -6.09 12.18
N GLN A 134 6.69 -5.84 12.68
CA GLN A 134 7.39 -4.58 12.48
C GLN A 134 8.68 -4.87 11.73
N ILE A 135 8.96 -4.07 10.71
CA ILE A 135 10.11 -4.24 9.83
C ILE A 135 10.86 -2.93 9.64
N ASP A 136 12.14 -3.10 9.37
CA ASP A 136 13.06 -2.05 8.92
C ASP A 136 13.15 -2.13 7.38
N LEU A 137 12.74 -1.07 6.69
CA LEU A 137 12.66 -1.03 5.22
C LEU A 137 14.01 -1.19 4.53
N ASP A 138 15.14 -0.94 5.20
CA ASP A 138 16.45 -1.18 4.58
C ASP A 138 16.73 -2.67 4.35
N LYS A 139 16.01 -3.57 5.05
CA LYS A 139 16.07 -5.02 4.82
C LYS A 139 15.14 -5.50 3.70
N TYR A 140 14.24 -4.63 3.23
CA TYR A 140 13.19 -4.96 2.25
C TYR A 140 13.14 -3.90 1.13
N PRO A 141 14.17 -3.82 0.26
CA PRO A 141 14.30 -2.75 -0.73
C PRO A 141 13.16 -2.71 -1.75
N ASP A 142 12.66 -3.88 -2.18
CA ASP A 142 11.52 -3.96 -3.09
C ASP A 142 10.25 -3.40 -2.45
N TYR A 143 10.04 -3.68 -1.17
CA TYR A 143 8.89 -3.17 -0.42
C TYR A 143 9.03 -1.67 -0.14
N LYS A 144 10.25 -1.19 0.14
CA LYS A 144 10.56 0.23 0.27
C LYS A 144 10.19 1.01 -0.98
N LEU A 145 10.61 0.54 -2.15
CA LEU A 145 10.27 1.14 -3.44
C LEU A 145 8.75 1.14 -3.68
N LEU A 146 8.08 0.04 -3.35
CA LEU A 146 6.63 -0.08 -3.52
C LEU A 146 5.85 0.92 -2.64
N LEU A 147 6.23 1.08 -1.38
CA LEU A 147 5.62 2.09 -0.50
C LEU A 147 5.92 3.52 -0.97
N GLN A 148 7.09 3.77 -1.57
CA GLN A 148 7.38 5.05 -2.22
C GLN A 148 6.46 5.30 -3.42
N GLN A 149 6.24 4.30 -4.28
CA GLN A 149 5.30 4.43 -5.40
C GLN A 149 3.88 4.74 -4.92
N LEU A 150 3.41 4.07 -3.86
CA LEU A 150 2.10 4.33 -3.24
C LEU A 150 2.00 5.73 -2.64
N SER A 151 3.08 6.24 -2.06
CA SER A 151 3.11 7.61 -1.49
C SER A 151 2.89 8.70 -2.55
N THR A 152 3.13 8.41 -3.84
CA THR A 152 2.94 9.35 -4.94
C THR A 152 1.80 8.99 -5.91
N ALA A 153 1.22 7.80 -5.80
CA ALA A 153 0.23 7.30 -6.76
C ALA A 153 -1.09 8.09 -6.71
N THR A 154 -1.64 8.44 -7.86
CA THR A 154 -2.99 9.00 -7.95
C THR A 154 -4.04 7.90 -7.86
N ARG A 155 -5.32 8.27 -7.68
CA ARG A 155 -6.42 7.30 -7.73
C ARG A 155 -6.43 6.58 -9.08
N GLU A 156 -6.20 7.30 -10.17
CA GLU A 156 -6.16 6.79 -11.52
C GLU A 156 -5.05 5.75 -11.73
N ASP A 157 -3.87 5.97 -11.13
CA ASP A 157 -2.75 5.03 -11.17
C ASP A 157 -3.08 3.69 -10.46
N LEU A 158 -3.88 3.76 -9.40
CA LEU A 158 -4.27 2.63 -8.55
C LEU A 158 -5.44 1.82 -9.13
N GLU A 159 -6.50 2.50 -9.55
CA GLU A 159 -7.71 1.86 -10.09
C GLU A 159 -7.50 1.39 -11.54
N GLN A 160 -6.60 2.01 -12.31
CA GLN A 160 -6.31 1.67 -13.73
C GLN A 160 -7.57 1.48 -14.58
N THR A 161 -8.63 2.23 -14.29
CA THR A 161 -10.00 2.03 -14.81
C THR A 161 -10.06 2.00 -16.34
N ASN A 162 -9.15 2.70 -17.03
CA ASN A 162 -9.08 2.70 -18.49
C ASN A 162 -8.37 1.47 -19.09
N ARG A 163 -7.41 0.86 -18.37
CA ARG A 163 -6.70 -0.35 -18.81
C ARG A 163 -7.51 -1.61 -18.54
N ASN A 164 -8.36 -1.58 -17.51
CA ASN A 164 -9.09 -2.75 -17.03
C ASN A 164 -10.52 -2.88 -17.58
N LYS A 165 -10.97 -1.98 -18.48
CA LYS A 165 -12.35 -2.00 -19.02
C LYS A 165 -12.80 -3.34 -19.61
N ASN A 166 -11.85 -4.19 -20.02
CA ASN A 166 -12.12 -5.47 -20.67
C ASN A 166 -11.65 -6.69 -19.86
N SER A 167 -11.14 -6.50 -18.64
CA SER A 167 -10.66 -7.61 -17.82
C SER A 167 -11.77 -8.10 -16.90
N SER A 168 -12.48 -9.14 -17.35
CA SER A 168 -13.46 -9.84 -16.51
C SER A 168 -12.76 -10.94 -15.72
N VAL A 169 -12.15 -10.61 -14.58
CA VAL A 169 -11.67 -11.62 -13.64
C VAL A 169 -12.82 -11.96 -12.69
N LEU A 170 -13.30 -13.19 -12.75
CA LEU A 170 -14.48 -13.66 -11.99
C LEU A 170 -14.09 -14.33 -10.66
N ASP A 171 -13.04 -13.87 -9.99
CA ASP A 171 -12.69 -14.41 -8.67
C ASP A 171 -13.51 -13.76 -7.54
N GLY A 172 -14.20 -12.64 -7.83
CA GLY A 172 -15.10 -11.95 -6.90
C GLY A 172 -14.40 -11.23 -5.76
N THR A 173 -13.06 -11.13 -5.78
CA THR A 173 -12.27 -10.40 -4.79
C THR A 173 -12.31 -8.93 -5.11
N HIS A 174 -13.02 -8.14 -4.31
CA HIS A 174 -12.91 -6.68 -4.38
C HIS A 174 -12.00 -6.20 -3.26
N ILE A 175 -11.09 -5.28 -3.56
CA ILE A 175 -10.27 -4.61 -2.55
C ILE A 175 -10.57 -3.13 -2.59
N LYS A 176 -10.87 -2.59 -1.41
CA LYS A 176 -10.87 -1.16 -1.17
C LYS A 176 -9.60 -0.79 -0.41
N ALA A 177 -8.86 0.16 -0.96
CA ALA A 177 -7.68 0.74 -0.34
C ALA A 177 -7.97 2.18 0.10
N VAL A 178 -7.60 2.50 1.34
CA VAL A 178 -7.58 3.86 1.87
C VAL A 178 -6.14 4.22 2.16
N ILE A 179 -5.57 5.14 1.38
CA ILE A 179 -4.18 5.58 1.48
C ILE A 179 -4.18 6.99 2.04
N SER A 180 -3.65 7.15 3.25
CA SER A 180 -3.47 8.45 3.90
C SER A 180 -2.00 8.84 3.85
N ARG A 181 -1.71 10.02 3.31
CA ARG A 181 -0.37 10.57 3.15
C ARG A 181 -0.40 12.07 3.43
N ASN A 182 0.44 12.54 4.34
CA ASN A 182 0.46 13.95 4.77
C ASN A 182 -0.97 14.46 5.07
N ASP A 183 -1.53 15.29 4.18
CA ASP A 183 -2.88 15.89 4.29
C ASP A 183 -3.89 15.36 3.25
N GLU A 184 -3.55 14.30 2.52
CA GLU A 184 -4.39 13.70 1.48
C GLU A 184 -4.85 12.29 1.87
N ILE A 185 -6.13 12.00 1.58
CA ILE A 185 -6.68 10.66 1.65
C ILE A 185 -7.13 10.25 0.25
N VAL A 186 -6.49 9.22 -0.30
CA VAL A 186 -6.86 8.59 -1.57
C VAL A 186 -7.64 7.33 -1.28
N ILE A 187 -8.84 7.22 -1.85
CA ILE A 187 -9.64 5.99 -1.80
C ILE A 187 -9.67 5.42 -3.21
N ALA A 188 -9.19 4.19 -3.35
CA ALA A 188 -9.12 3.47 -4.60
C ALA A 188 -9.69 2.07 -4.44
N ASN A 189 -10.32 1.57 -5.50
CA ASN A 189 -10.94 0.25 -5.52
C ASN A 189 -10.34 -0.59 -6.64
N ALA A 190 -10.23 -1.90 -6.40
CA ALA A 190 -9.69 -2.85 -7.35
C ALA A 190 -10.52 -4.12 -7.33
N ASP A 191 -11.02 -4.50 -8.49
CA ASP A 191 -11.66 -5.79 -8.71
C ASP A 191 -10.58 -6.79 -9.13
N SER A 192 -10.43 -7.85 -8.35
CA SER A 192 -9.57 -9.00 -8.60
C SER A 192 -8.15 -8.57 -9.00
N PRO A 193 -7.37 -8.00 -8.06
CA PRO A 193 -6.05 -7.47 -8.39
C PRO A 193 -5.10 -8.60 -8.82
N THR A 194 -4.68 -8.54 -10.08
CA THR A 194 -3.68 -9.43 -10.68
C THR A 194 -2.44 -8.63 -11.11
N PRO A 195 -1.32 -9.28 -11.50
CA PRO A 195 -0.18 -8.58 -12.08
C PRO A 195 -0.52 -7.72 -13.30
N ASN A 196 -1.61 -8.03 -14.01
CA ASN A 196 -1.99 -7.37 -15.26
C ASN A 196 -3.08 -6.31 -15.09
N THR A 197 -3.96 -6.47 -14.09
CA THR A 197 -5.09 -5.56 -13.87
C THR A 197 -4.73 -4.43 -12.90
N HIS A 198 -4.29 -4.78 -11.70
CA HIS A 198 -3.94 -3.83 -10.66
C HIS A 198 -2.54 -4.16 -10.12
N PRO A 199 -1.48 -3.93 -10.92
CA PRO A 199 -0.13 -4.38 -10.60
C PRO A 199 0.37 -3.86 -9.25
N LEU A 200 0.09 -2.58 -8.91
CA LEU A 200 0.51 -1.99 -7.64
C LEU A 200 -0.18 -2.66 -6.44
N PHE A 201 -1.50 -2.90 -6.50
CA PHE A 201 -2.20 -3.60 -5.42
C PHE A 201 -1.78 -5.05 -5.31
N TYR A 202 -1.61 -5.74 -6.43
CA TYR A 202 -1.12 -7.12 -6.45
C TYR A 202 0.27 -7.22 -5.81
N GLN A 203 1.20 -6.35 -6.22
CA GLN A 203 2.55 -6.28 -5.64
C GLN A 203 2.50 -5.96 -4.16
N LEU A 204 1.62 -5.03 -3.74
CA LEU A 204 1.48 -4.64 -2.33
C LEU A 204 1.04 -5.81 -1.48
N LEU A 205 -0.04 -6.50 -1.87
CA LEU A 205 -0.53 -7.67 -1.15
C LEU A 205 0.52 -8.76 -1.07
N ARG A 206 1.13 -9.10 -2.22
CA ARG A 206 2.13 -10.16 -2.30
C ARG A 206 3.33 -9.87 -1.41
N GLN A 207 3.96 -8.69 -1.56
CA GLN A 207 5.13 -8.32 -0.77
C GLN A 207 4.79 -8.23 0.72
N THR A 208 3.61 -7.70 1.06
CA THR A 208 3.14 -7.63 2.45
C THR A 208 3.03 -9.04 3.04
N TYR A 209 2.39 -9.98 2.35
CA TYR A 209 2.29 -11.37 2.81
C TYR A 209 3.65 -12.08 2.89
N ASP A 210 4.52 -11.88 1.91
CA ASP A 210 5.85 -12.49 1.88
C ASP A 210 6.70 -12.03 3.07
N VAL A 211 6.67 -10.73 3.40
CA VAL A 211 7.31 -10.19 4.61
C VAL A 211 6.82 -10.89 5.87
N TYR A 212 5.50 -10.98 6.06
CA TYR A 212 4.94 -11.60 7.26
C TYR A 212 5.31 -13.08 7.35
N ARG A 213 5.15 -13.84 6.26
CA ARG A 213 5.46 -15.27 6.20
C ARG A 213 6.93 -15.54 6.49
N GLY A 214 7.84 -14.66 6.03
CA GLY A 214 9.27 -14.76 6.32
C GLY A 214 9.63 -14.58 7.80
N LEU A 215 8.85 -13.81 8.56
CA LEU A 215 9.13 -13.49 9.97
C LEU A 215 8.37 -14.39 10.96
N LYS A 216 7.15 -14.81 10.62
CA LYS A 216 6.24 -15.53 11.53
C LYS A 216 5.98 -16.98 11.12
N HIS A 217 6.68 -17.47 10.09
CA HIS A 217 6.57 -18.84 9.54
C HIS A 217 5.14 -19.27 9.18
N GLY A 218 4.24 -18.31 8.89
CA GLY A 218 2.90 -18.59 8.38
C GLY A 218 1.83 -18.88 9.41
N ASP A 219 2.11 -18.92 10.71
CA ASP A 219 1.14 -19.41 11.71
C ASP A 219 -0.23 -18.71 11.64
N PHE A 220 -0.31 -17.39 11.61
CA PHE A 220 -1.60 -16.68 11.55
C PHE A 220 -2.25 -16.76 10.17
N LEU A 221 -1.49 -16.43 9.12
CA LEU A 221 -2.03 -16.35 7.75
C LEU A 221 -2.35 -17.73 7.16
N SER A 222 -1.57 -18.77 7.47
CA SER A 222 -1.82 -20.14 6.99
C SER A 222 -3.00 -20.80 7.69
N ARG A 223 -3.31 -20.41 8.94
CA ARG A 223 -4.53 -20.85 9.63
C ARG A 223 -5.80 -20.20 9.09
N ASN A 224 -5.69 -18.95 8.63
CA ASN A 224 -6.84 -18.11 8.31
C ASN A 224 -7.04 -17.83 6.81
N HIS A 225 -6.06 -18.08 5.96
CA HIS A 225 -6.14 -17.91 4.51
C HIS A 225 -5.70 -19.16 3.75
N VAL A 226 -6.53 -19.59 2.79
CA VAL A 226 -6.18 -20.58 1.77
C VAL A 226 -6.10 -19.83 0.43
N GLY A 227 -4.92 -19.32 0.10
CA GLY A 227 -4.59 -18.80 -1.24
C GLY A 227 -4.40 -17.27 -1.33
N TYR A 228 -3.14 -16.87 -1.47
CA TYR A 228 -2.55 -15.91 -2.43
C TYR A 228 -1.03 -16.16 -2.45
#